data_AF-A0A167G9M4-F1
#
_entry.id   AF-A0A167G9M4-F1
#
_cell.length_a   1.000
_cell.length_b   1.000
_cell.length_c   1.000
_cell.angle_alpha   90.00
_cell.angle_beta   90.00
_cell.angle_gamma   90.00
#
_symmetry.space_group_name_H-M   'P 1'
#
loop_
_entity.id
_entity.type
_entity.pdbx_description
1 polymer ?
#
loop_
_entity_poly.entity_id
_entity_poly.type
_entity_poly.pdbx_seq_one_letter_code
_entity_poly.pdbx_strand_id
1 'polypeptide(L)'
;MDESTETGGADLALLDATEARILGCLIEKAAITPEVYPLTLNALVAASNQKTSREPVLQLEPGAVAHTLRRLEDRELVRVAPSSQRVSRYEHRFDAIYNITGRQRAVLCLLLLRGPQTLNELLMRSERLAEFPGIDDVRDTLDRLAQRTPALVVNIGRAPGQREDRYMHLLCGPVDADAYATTATADATGSARGGLAERVAQLETEVDTLRGELAALRERLEAAGV
;
A
#
# COMPACT_ATOMS: atom_id res chain seq x y z
N MET A 1 -41.05 22.19 -0.42
CA MET A 1 -40.54 21.22 0.56
C MET A 1 -39.94 20.11 -0.26
N ASP A 2 -38.66 20.26 -0.60
CA ASP A 2 -37.92 19.26 -1.36
C ASP A 2 -36.72 18.90 -0.48
N GLU A 3 -36.87 17.77 0.19
CA GLU A 3 -35.91 17.23 1.15
C GLU A 3 -34.94 16.36 0.35
N SER A 4 -33.89 16.99 -0.17
CA SER A 4 -32.76 16.27 -0.74
C SER A 4 -31.97 15.64 0.41
N THR A 5 -32.28 14.38 0.72
CA THR A 5 -31.41 13.54 1.55
C THR A 5 -30.10 13.31 0.80
N GLU A 6 -29.06 14.01 1.23
CA GLU A 6 -27.67 13.71 0.93
C GLU A 6 -27.37 12.28 1.43
N THR A 7 -27.27 11.34 0.49
CA THR A 7 -26.74 10.00 0.75
C THR A 7 -25.26 10.16 1.11
N GLY A 8 -24.97 10.14 2.40
CA GLY A 8 -23.61 10.10 2.93
C GLY A 8 -22.88 8.84 2.47
N GLY A 9 -22.17 8.94 1.34
CA GLY A 9 -21.11 8.01 0.98
C GLY A 9 -19.94 8.25 1.93
N ALA A 10 -19.55 7.25 2.70
CA ALA A 10 -18.40 7.32 3.58
C ALA A 10 -17.16 7.74 2.76
N ASP A 11 -16.68 8.94 2.99
CA ASP A 11 -15.44 9.45 2.40
C ASP A 11 -14.28 8.69 3.07
N LEU A 12 -13.94 7.54 2.50
CA LEU A 12 -12.92 6.65 3.03
C LEU A 12 -11.56 7.34 2.89
N ALA A 13 -11.02 7.80 4.02
CA ALA A 13 -9.73 8.47 4.05
C ALA A 13 -8.65 7.62 3.36
N LEU A 14 -7.79 8.28 2.58
CA LEU A 14 -6.71 7.63 1.85
C LEU A 14 -5.71 6.96 2.80
N LEU A 15 -5.09 5.89 2.34
CA LEU A 15 -3.99 5.20 3.01
C LEU A 15 -2.66 5.79 2.55
N ASP A 16 -1.70 5.89 3.46
CA ASP A 16 -0.30 6.01 3.07
C ASP A 16 0.31 4.64 2.72
N ALA A 17 1.51 4.65 2.14
CA ALA A 17 2.17 3.42 1.69
C ALA A 17 2.48 2.43 2.83
N THR A 18 2.72 2.92 4.04
CA THR A 18 3.02 2.09 5.21
C THR A 18 1.74 1.46 5.76
N GLU A 19 0.66 2.25 5.82
CA GLU A 19 -0.68 1.78 6.17
C GLU A 19 -1.15 0.67 5.21
N ALA A 20 -1.02 0.91 3.90
CA ALA A 20 -1.33 -0.06 2.86
C ALA A 20 -0.54 -1.36 3.01
N ARG A 21 0.78 -1.26 3.26
CA ARG A 21 1.63 -2.42 3.52
C ARG A 21 1.17 -3.22 4.74
N ILE A 22 0.90 -2.55 5.85
CA ILE A 22 0.51 -3.20 7.10
C ILE A 22 -0.85 -3.90 6.95
N LEU A 23 -1.84 -3.23 6.35
CA LEU A 23 -3.15 -3.82 6.10
C LEU A 23 -3.05 -5.03 5.16
N GLY A 24 -2.30 -4.89 4.06
CA GLY A 24 -2.04 -6.01 3.15
C GLY A 24 -1.42 -7.22 3.87
N CYS A 25 -0.47 -6.99 4.78
CA CYS A 25 0.16 -8.07 5.54
C CYS A 25 -0.80 -8.75 6.51
N LEU A 26 -1.63 -7.98 7.21
CA LEU A 26 -2.65 -8.53 8.12
C LEU A 26 -3.66 -9.40 7.35
N ILE A 27 -4.15 -8.90 6.21
CA ILE A 27 -5.09 -9.63 5.33
C ILE A 27 -4.45 -10.91 4.80
N GLU A 28 -3.22 -10.83 4.29
CA GLU A 28 -2.50 -11.99 3.76
C GLU A 28 -2.32 -13.07 4.83
N LYS A 29 -1.88 -12.69 6.04
CA LYS A 29 -1.65 -13.67 7.12
C LYS A 29 -2.94 -14.22 7.71
N ALA A 30 -4.03 -13.45 7.74
CA ALA A 30 -5.33 -13.95 8.14
C ALA A 30 -5.83 -15.08 7.23
N ALA A 31 -5.56 -14.98 5.92
CA ALA A 31 -5.99 -15.98 4.94
C ALA A 31 -5.01 -17.16 4.81
N ILE A 32 -3.71 -16.91 4.71
CA ILE A 32 -2.72 -17.95 4.37
C ILE A 32 -2.21 -18.70 5.59
N THR A 33 -2.12 -18.02 6.74
CA THR A 33 -1.54 -18.56 7.97
C THR A 33 -2.42 -18.24 9.18
N PRO A 34 -3.67 -18.74 9.21
CA PRO A 34 -4.62 -18.44 10.28
C PRO A 34 -4.13 -18.87 11.67
N GLU A 35 -3.23 -19.84 11.75
CA GLU A 35 -2.62 -20.32 12.99
C GLU A 35 -1.72 -19.30 13.69
N VAL A 36 -1.16 -18.34 12.93
CA VAL A 36 -0.35 -17.25 13.51
C VAL A 36 -1.13 -15.95 13.69
N TYR A 37 -2.32 -15.85 13.10
CA TYR A 37 -3.20 -14.70 13.18
C TYR A 37 -4.10 -14.80 14.43
N PRO A 38 -4.33 -13.70 15.19
CA PRO A 38 -3.88 -12.32 14.96
C PRO A 38 -2.39 -12.08 15.26
N LEU A 39 -1.79 -11.13 14.53
CA LEU A 39 -0.34 -10.93 14.54
C LEU A 39 0.13 -10.08 15.71
N THR A 40 1.27 -10.42 16.31
CA THR A 40 2.00 -9.51 17.19
C THR A 40 2.72 -8.42 16.39
N LEU A 41 3.17 -7.35 17.04
CA LEU A 41 3.97 -6.29 16.39
C LEU A 41 5.19 -6.87 15.64
N ASN A 42 5.95 -7.76 16.29
CA ASN A 42 7.16 -8.35 15.68
C ASN A 42 6.82 -9.22 14.46
N ALA A 43 5.74 -10.00 14.52
CA ALA A 43 5.29 -10.80 13.39
C ALA A 43 4.86 -9.92 12.21
N LEU A 44 4.22 -8.78 12.49
CA LEU A 44 3.81 -7.83 11.46
C LEU A 44 5.00 -7.07 10.84
N VAL A 45 6.02 -6.70 11.63
CA VAL A 45 7.28 -6.15 11.11
C VAL A 45 7.92 -7.16 10.15
N ALA A 46 8.06 -8.42 10.59
CA ALA A 46 8.62 -9.48 9.76
C ALA A 46 7.81 -9.71 8.47
N ALA A 47 6.48 -9.67 8.54
CA ALA A 47 5.59 -9.80 7.39
C ALA A 47 5.70 -8.61 6.42
N SER A 48 5.89 -7.39 6.93
CA SER A 48 5.98 -6.17 6.12
C SER A 48 7.29 -6.07 5.33
N ASN A 49 8.36 -6.65 5.89
CA ASN A 49 9.72 -6.64 5.35
C ASN A 49 10.10 -7.94 4.61
N GLN A 50 9.13 -8.79 4.25
CA GLN A 50 9.41 -10.01 3.48
C GLN A 50 10.04 -9.67 2.12
N LYS A 51 11.04 -10.46 1.71
CA LYS A 51 11.72 -10.31 0.41
C LYS A 51 10.88 -10.83 -0.76
N THR A 52 9.92 -11.69 -0.47
CA THR A 52 9.00 -12.28 -1.44
C THR A 52 7.61 -11.70 -1.25
N SER A 53 6.83 -11.67 -2.32
CA SER A 53 5.45 -11.16 -2.29
C SER A 53 5.31 -9.70 -1.86
N ARG A 54 6.36 -8.89 -1.97
CA ARG A 54 6.36 -7.47 -1.64
C ARG A 54 7.01 -6.69 -2.76
N GLU A 55 6.29 -5.73 -3.30
CA GLU A 55 6.81 -4.78 -4.28
C GLU A 55 6.32 -3.38 -3.87
N PRO A 56 7.22 -2.48 -3.43
CA PRO A 56 8.66 -2.69 -3.21
C PRO A 56 8.97 -3.51 -1.94
N VAL A 57 10.16 -4.11 -1.88
CA VAL A 57 10.70 -4.65 -0.63
C VAL A 57 11.04 -3.48 0.29
N LEU A 58 10.57 -3.52 1.53
CA LEU A 58 10.76 -2.47 2.53
C LEU A 58 11.60 -2.97 3.71
N GLN A 59 12.12 -2.01 4.48
CA GLN A 59 12.76 -2.23 5.79
C GLN A 59 12.13 -1.29 6.81
N LEU A 60 10.89 -1.59 7.20
CA LEU A 60 10.18 -0.82 8.20
C LEU A 60 10.70 -1.15 9.60
N GLU A 61 11.01 -0.10 10.35
CA GLU A 61 11.41 -0.21 11.76
C GLU A 61 10.20 -0.53 12.66
N PRO A 62 10.39 -1.27 13.76
CA PRO A 62 9.30 -1.60 14.69
C PRO A 62 8.53 -0.38 15.21
N GLY A 63 9.22 0.73 15.44
CA GLY A 63 8.61 1.99 15.89
C GLY A 63 7.67 2.59 14.85
N ALA A 64 8.03 2.53 13.56
CA ALA A 64 7.19 3.01 12.46
C ALA A 64 5.93 2.14 12.31
N VAL A 65 6.07 0.82 12.42
CA VAL A 65 4.92 -0.11 12.38
C VAL A 65 4.00 0.11 13.58
N ALA A 66 4.54 0.28 14.78
CA ALA A 66 3.75 0.55 15.99
C ALA A 66 3.00 1.89 15.93
N HIS A 67 3.63 2.94 15.39
CA HIS A 67 2.97 4.22 15.17
C HIS A 67 1.84 4.11 14.15
N THR A 68 2.07 3.40 13.04
CA THR A 68 1.07 3.21 11.99
C THR A 68 -0.11 2.36 12.47
N LEU A 69 0.13 1.33 13.29
CA LEU A 69 -0.94 0.53 13.90
C LEU A 69 -1.88 1.38 14.75
N ARG A 70 -1.35 2.33 15.54
CA ARG A 70 -2.19 3.25 16.32
C ARG A 70 -3.07 4.11 15.42
N ARG A 71 -2.51 4.69 14.35
CA ARG A 71 -3.29 5.45 13.36
C ARG A 71 -4.38 4.62 12.69
N LEU A 72 -4.08 3.36 12.37
CA LEU A 72 -5.05 2.43 11.79
C LEU A 72 -6.14 2.00 12.79
N GLU A 73 -5.80 1.92 14.08
CA GLU A 73 -6.76 1.65 15.16
C GLU A 73 -7.69 2.83 15.39
N ASP A 74 -7.16 4.06 15.40
CA ASP A 74 -7.96 5.30 15.48
C ASP A 74 -8.96 5.41 14.32
N ARG A 75 -8.62 4.83 13.17
CA ARG A 75 -9.48 4.76 11.96
C ARG A 75 -10.32 3.49 11.87
N GLU A 76 -10.31 2.66 12.91
CA GLU A 76 -11.02 1.39 12.99
C GLU A 76 -10.66 0.35 11.89
N LEU A 77 -9.57 0.55 11.15
CA LEU A 77 -9.10 -0.38 10.12
C LEU A 77 -8.37 -1.58 10.72
N VAL A 78 -7.82 -1.41 11.92
CA VAL A 78 -7.19 -2.44 12.74
C VAL A 78 -7.81 -2.41 14.14
N ARG A 79 -7.82 -3.54 14.83
CA ARG A 79 -8.15 -3.61 16.25
C ARG A 79 -7.18 -4.51 17.00
N VAL A 80 -7.01 -4.28 18.30
CA VAL A 80 -6.37 -5.23 19.19
C VAL A 80 -7.34 -6.39 19.46
N ALA A 81 -6.89 -7.62 19.21
CA ALA A 81 -7.66 -8.83 19.48
C ALA A 81 -7.90 -8.99 20.98
N PRO A 82 -9.12 -9.35 21.42
CA PRO A 82 -9.38 -9.66 22.82
C PRO A 82 -8.52 -10.84 23.27
N SER A 83 -7.54 -10.59 24.15
CA SER A 83 -6.63 -11.63 24.63
C SER A 83 -6.29 -11.43 26.10
N SER A 84 -6.19 -12.53 26.84
CA SER A 84 -5.63 -12.55 28.20
C SER A 84 -4.09 -12.55 28.20
N GLN A 85 -3.46 -12.63 27.03
CA GLN A 85 -2.01 -12.62 26.89
C GLN A 85 -1.46 -11.19 27.05
N ARG A 86 -0.26 -11.07 27.65
CA ARG A 86 0.41 -9.78 27.87
C ARG A 86 0.83 -9.06 26.58
N VAL A 87 0.92 -9.78 25.46
CA VAL A 87 1.38 -9.24 24.18
C VAL A 87 0.17 -8.94 23.31
N SER A 88 0.00 -7.68 22.94
CA SER A 88 -1.07 -7.25 22.01
C SER A 88 -0.92 -7.95 20.66
N ARG A 89 -2.06 -8.41 20.15
CA ARG A 89 -2.20 -8.98 18.80
C ARG A 89 -3.20 -8.16 18.01
N TYR A 90 -2.96 -8.00 16.72
CA TYR A 90 -3.69 -7.08 15.86
C TYR A 90 -4.47 -7.84 14.78
N GLU A 91 -5.71 -7.41 14.57
CA GLU A 91 -6.64 -7.91 13.55
C GLU A 91 -7.00 -6.80 12.57
N HIS A 92 -7.09 -7.12 11.28
CA HIS A 92 -7.69 -6.19 10.31
C HIS A 92 -9.22 -6.19 10.42
N ARG A 93 -9.84 -5.04 10.16
CA ARG A 93 -11.30 -4.87 10.00
C ARG A 93 -11.68 -4.51 8.56
N PHE A 94 -10.75 -4.74 7.63
CA PHE A 94 -10.84 -4.34 6.23
C PHE A 94 -12.18 -4.70 5.55
N ASP A 95 -12.71 -5.91 5.73
CA ASP A 95 -13.99 -6.31 5.10
C ASP A 95 -15.18 -5.50 5.60
N ALA A 96 -15.22 -5.23 6.90
CA ALA A 96 -16.31 -4.49 7.52
C ALA A 96 -16.29 -3.01 7.09
N ILE A 97 -15.09 -2.42 6.98
CA ILE A 97 -14.93 -1.02 6.61
C ILE A 97 -15.20 -0.80 5.12
N TYR A 98 -14.70 -1.67 4.25
CA TYR A 98 -14.86 -1.53 2.80
C TYR A 98 -16.11 -2.24 2.24
N ASN A 99 -16.82 -3.03 3.06
CA ASN A 99 -17.97 -3.84 2.66
C ASN A 99 -17.68 -4.65 1.38
N ILE A 100 -16.72 -5.57 1.48
CA ILE A 100 -16.19 -6.37 0.37
C ILE A 100 -16.24 -7.87 0.67
N THR A 101 -16.28 -8.68 -0.40
CA THR A 101 -16.27 -10.14 -0.31
C THR A 101 -14.84 -10.70 -0.17
N GLY A 102 -14.71 -11.98 0.17
CA GLY A 102 -13.41 -12.65 0.28
C GLY A 102 -12.57 -12.59 -1.02
N ARG A 103 -13.20 -12.76 -2.19
CA ARG A 103 -12.54 -12.62 -3.50
C ARG A 103 -12.07 -11.18 -3.76
N GLN A 104 -12.91 -10.20 -3.44
CA GLN A 104 -12.55 -8.78 -3.56
C GLN A 104 -11.39 -8.40 -2.63
N ARG A 105 -11.43 -8.86 -1.37
CA ARG A 105 -10.35 -8.69 -0.41
C ARG A 105 -9.04 -9.33 -0.91
N ALA A 106 -9.10 -10.53 -1.49
CA ALA A 106 -7.92 -11.20 -2.02
C ALA A 106 -7.22 -10.38 -3.12
N VAL A 107 -7.97 -9.85 -4.08
CA VAL A 107 -7.42 -9.01 -5.14
C VAL A 107 -6.86 -7.71 -4.58
N LEU A 108 -7.59 -7.02 -3.69
CA LEU A 108 -7.09 -5.79 -3.05
C LEU A 108 -5.82 -6.04 -2.22
N CYS A 109 -5.74 -7.16 -1.50
CA CYS A 109 -4.54 -7.56 -0.76
C CYS A 109 -3.33 -7.68 -1.69
N LEU A 110 -3.47 -8.32 -2.84
CA LEU A 110 -2.40 -8.46 -3.81
C LEU A 110 -1.96 -7.11 -4.36
N LEU A 111 -2.91 -6.24 -4.71
CA LEU A 111 -2.61 -4.90 -5.22
C LEU A 111 -1.92 -4.03 -4.17
N LEU A 112 -2.33 -4.11 -2.90
CA LEU A 112 -1.69 -3.39 -1.79
C LEU A 112 -0.24 -3.84 -1.56
N LEU A 113 0.04 -5.12 -1.73
CA LEU A 113 1.35 -5.70 -1.43
C LEU A 113 2.33 -5.65 -2.59
N ARG A 114 1.83 -5.63 -3.84
CA ARG A 114 2.64 -5.75 -5.04
C ARG A 114 2.36 -4.71 -6.12
N GLY A 115 1.50 -3.74 -5.86
CA GLY A 115 1.16 -2.72 -6.84
C GLY A 115 0.43 -3.28 -8.08
N PRO A 116 0.58 -2.61 -9.24
CA PRO A 116 -0.21 -2.93 -10.42
C PRO A 116 0.10 -4.30 -11.02
N GLN A 117 -0.94 -5.09 -11.27
CA GLN A 117 -0.83 -6.49 -11.72
C GLN A 117 -1.80 -6.81 -12.85
N THR A 118 -1.45 -7.81 -13.68
CA THR A 118 -2.34 -8.31 -14.74
C THR A 118 -3.36 -9.32 -14.18
N LEU A 119 -4.39 -9.65 -14.98
CA LEU A 119 -5.39 -10.66 -14.62
C LEU A 119 -4.76 -12.03 -14.33
N ASN A 120 -3.80 -12.45 -15.14
CA ASN A 120 -3.11 -13.73 -14.97
C ASN A 120 -2.27 -13.76 -13.70
N GLU A 121 -1.57 -12.67 -13.39
CA GLU A 121 -0.82 -12.55 -12.14
C GLU A 121 -1.74 -12.61 -10.93
N LEU A 122 -2.86 -11.89 -10.97
CA LEU A 122 -3.85 -11.89 -9.89
C LEU A 122 -4.46 -13.29 -9.69
N LEU A 123 -4.83 -13.98 -10.77
CA LEU A 123 -5.36 -15.35 -10.71
C LEU A 123 -4.35 -16.27 -9.99
N MET A 124 -3.13 -16.37 -10.51
CA MET A 124 -2.09 -17.25 -9.96
C MET A 124 -1.70 -16.91 -8.52
N ARG A 125 -1.61 -15.62 -8.17
CA ARG A 125 -1.18 -15.19 -6.83
C ARG A 125 -2.31 -15.24 -5.80
N SER A 126 -3.57 -15.27 -6.24
CA SER A 126 -4.74 -15.30 -5.37
C SER A 126 -5.09 -16.68 -4.82
N GLU A 127 -4.54 -17.77 -5.39
CA GLU A 127 -4.90 -19.16 -5.05
C GLU A 127 -4.95 -19.45 -3.54
N ARG A 128 -3.98 -18.90 -2.79
CA ARG A 128 -3.89 -19.11 -1.33
C ARG A 128 -4.71 -18.11 -0.51
N LEU A 129 -5.25 -17.06 -1.14
CA LEU A 129 -6.05 -16.01 -0.50
C LEU A 129 -7.56 -16.26 -0.68
N ALA A 130 -7.98 -16.68 -1.86
CA ALA A 130 -9.36 -17.02 -2.20
C ALA A 130 -9.41 -17.90 -3.46
N GLU A 131 -10.43 -18.74 -3.56
CA GLU A 131 -10.64 -19.59 -4.74
C GLU A 131 -11.27 -18.78 -5.90
N PHE A 132 -10.61 -18.84 -7.06
CA PHE A 132 -11.09 -18.31 -8.34
C PHE A 132 -11.17 -19.44 -9.37
N PRO A 133 -12.36 -19.79 -9.89
CA PRO A 133 -12.53 -20.84 -10.90
C PRO A 133 -11.82 -20.55 -12.21
N GLY A 134 -11.71 -19.28 -12.60
CA GLY A 134 -10.97 -18.88 -13.80
C GLY A 134 -10.65 -17.39 -13.86
N ILE A 135 -9.99 -17.00 -14.95
CA ILE A 135 -9.58 -15.61 -15.20
C ILE A 135 -10.78 -14.66 -15.32
N ASP A 136 -11.91 -15.15 -15.80
CA ASP A 136 -13.14 -14.35 -15.93
C ASP A 136 -13.72 -13.98 -14.57
N ASP A 137 -13.64 -14.86 -13.56
CA ASP A 137 -14.05 -14.53 -12.18
C ASP A 137 -13.19 -13.41 -11.58
N VAL A 138 -11.89 -13.37 -11.92
CA VAL A 138 -10.97 -12.30 -11.50
C VAL A 138 -11.36 -10.99 -12.17
N ARG A 139 -11.63 -11.02 -13.48
CA ARG A 139 -12.09 -9.86 -14.25
C ARG A 139 -13.41 -9.31 -13.68
N ASP A 140 -14.41 -10.16 -13.49
CA ASP A 140 -15.70 -9.76 -12.92
C ASP A 140 -15.54 -9.16 -11.50
N THR A 141 -14.59 -9.68 -10.72
CA THR A 141 -14.29 -9.17 -9.39
C THR A 141 -13.67 -7.77 -9.45
N LEU A 142 -12.76 -7.52 -10.38
CA LEU A 142 -12.15 -6.21 -10.63
C LEU A 142 -13.17 -5.21 -11.18
N ASP A 143 -14.01 -5.62 -12.13
CA ASP A 143 -15.05 -4.78 -12.72
C ASP A 143 -16.06 -4.35 -11.67
N ARG A 144 -16.49 -5.28 -10.79
CA ARG A 144 -17.34 -4.94 -9.64
C ARG A 144 -16.66 -3.99 -8.67
N LEU A 145 -15.34 -4.05 -8.48
CA LEU A 145 -14.60 -3.13 -7.62
C LEU A 145 -14.43 -1.74 -8.24
N ALA A 146 -14.28 -1.67 -9.56
CA ALA A 146 -14.17 -0.43 -10.34
C ALA A 146 -15.51 0.31 -10.45
N GLN A 147 -16.63 -0.41 -10.49
CA GLN A 147 -17.98 0.16 -10.56
C GLN A 147 -18.54 0.65 -9.22
N ARG A 148 -17.81 0.45 -8.11
CA ARG A 148 -18.24 0.95 -6.80
C ARG A 148 -18.23 2.47 -6.74
N THR A 149 -18.97 3.02 -5.78
CA THR A 149 -18.90 4.44 -5.41
C THR A 149 -18.56 4.52 -3.91
N PRO A 150 -17.32 4.90 -3.53
CA PRO A 150 -16.18 5.18 -4.40
C PRO A 150 -15.60 3.91 -5.05
N ALA A 151 -14.95 4.08 -6.21
CA ALA A 151 -14.25 3.00 -6.89
C ALA A 151 -13.01 2.57 -6.08
N LEU A 152 -12.75 1.27 -5.99
CA LEU A 152 -11.62 0.75 -5.20
C LEU A 152 -10.45 0.29 -6.06
N VAL A 153 -10.67 0.10 -7.36
CA VAL A 153 -9.69 -0.36 -8.34
C VAL A 153 -9.87 0.39 -9.65
N VAL A 154 -8.80 0.56 -10.39
CA VAL A 154 -8.77 1.11 -11.75
C VAL A 154 -7.96 0.21 -12.68
N ASN A 155 -8.37 0.10 -13.95
CA ASN A 155 -7.54 -0.44 -15.02
C ASN A 155 -6.65 0.70 -15.54
N ILE A 156 -5.33 0.56 -15.40
CA ILE A 156 -4.34 1.56 -15.83
C ILE A 156 -3.80 1.30 -17.24
N GLY A 157 -4.43 0.39 -17.98
CA GLY A 157 -4.05 0.00 -19.32
C GLY A 157 -2.79 -0.87 -19.35
N ARG A 158 -2.15 -0.90 -20.52
CA ARG A 158 -0.98 -1.74 -20.78
C ARG A 158 0.29 -0.95 -20.52
N ALA A 159 1.24 -1.56 -19.84
CA ALA A 159 2.60 -1.03 -19.81
C ALA A 159 3.22 -1.09 -21.22
N PRO A 160 4.10 -0.15 -21.60
CA PRO A 160 4.74 -0.17 -22.92
C PRO A 160 5.48 -1.50 -23.19
N GLY A 161 5.24 -2.07 -24.37
CA GLY A 161 5.77 -3.38 -24.77
C GLY A 161 5.01 -4.59 -24.19
N GLN A 162 3.98 -4.39 -23.37
CA GLN A 162 3.17 -5.47 -22.80
C GLN A 162 1.82 -5.62 -23.52
N ARG A 163 1.32 -6.86 -23.57
CA ARG A 163 0.06 -7.21 -24.24
C ARG A 163 -1.16 -7.21 -23.31
N GLU A 164 -0.92 -7.26 -22.00
CA GLU A 164 -1.95 -7.38 -20.97
C GLU A 164 -2.13 -6.08 -20.18
N ASP A 165 -3.39 -5.78 -19.90
CA ASP A 165 -3.81 -4.66 -19.05
C ASP A 165 -3.43 -4.92 -17.59
N ARG A 166 -3.18 -3.84 -16.83
CA ARG A 166 -2.88 -3.88 -15.40
C ARG A 166 -3.95 -3.16 -14.61
N TYR A 167 -4.14 -3.63 -13.38
CA TYR A 167 -5.09 -3.07 -12.44
C TYR A 167 -4.36 -2.58 -11.21
N MET A 168 -4.83 -1.49 -10.61
CA MET A 168 -4.27 -0.91 -9.39
C MET A 168 -5.39 -0.50 -8.43
N HIS A 169 -5.14 -0.61 -7.12
CA HIS A 169 -6.11 -0.13 -6.12
C HIS A 169 -6.12 1.41 -6.06
N LEU A 170 -7.23 1.98 -5.61
CA LEU A 170 -7.39 3.44 -5.41
C LEU A 170 -7.31 3.86 -3.93
N LEU A 171 -7.01 2.90 -3.04
CA LEU A 171 -6.98 3.11 -1.59
C LEU A 171 -5.89 4.09 -1.10
N CYS A 172 -4.85 4.34 -1.90
CA CYS A 172 -3.81 5.34 -1.61
C CYS A 172 -3.98 6.62 -2.43
N GLY A 173 -5.15 6.81 -3.06
CA GLY A 173 -5.46 7.95 -3.91
C GLY A 173 -5.60 7.59 -5.39
N PRO A 174 -5.89 8.60 -6.22
CA PRO A 174 -6.01 8.42 -7.66
C PRO A 174 -4.67 7.98 -8.27
N VAL A 175 -4.75 7.08 -9.24
CA VAL A 175 -3.58 6.56 -9.96
C VAL A 175 -3.55 7.18 -11.35
N ASP A 176 -2.44 7.82 -11.68
CA ASP A 176 -2.19 8.35 -13.02
C ASP A 176 -1.62 7.23 -13.91
N ALA A 177 -2.42 6.79 -14.88
CA ALA A 177 -2.06 5.73 -15.82
C ALA A 177 -0.87 6.13 -16.73
N ASP A 178 -0.79 7.40 -17.12
CA ASP A 178 0.28 7.91 -18.00
C ASP A 178 1.62 7.98 -17.24
N ALA A 179 1.57 8.44 -15.99
CA ALA A 179 2.73 8.42 -15.10
C ALA A 179 3.25 7.00 -14.83
N TYR A 180 2.34 6.02 -14.66
CA TYR A 180 2.72 4.62 -14.51
C TYR A 180 3.37 4.07 -15.78
N ALA A 181 2.80 4.32 -16.96
CA ALA A 181 3.37 3.87 -18.23
C ALA A 181 4.79 4.43 -18.44
N THR A 182 5.02 5.69 -18.07
CA THR A 182 6.35 6.32 -18.13
C THR A 182 7.35 5.63 -17.19
N THR A 183 6.94 5.37 -15.95
CA THR A 183 7.80 4.71 -14.94
C THR A 183 8.12 3.27 -15.33
N ALA A 184 7.13 2.50 -15.80
CA ALA A 184 7.32 1.12 -16.26
C ALA A 184 8.29 1.04 -17.45
N THR A 185 8.27 2.04 -18.34
CA THR A 185 9.22 2.13 -19.47
C THR A 185 10.63 2.42 -18.97
N ALA A 186 10.78 3.30 -17.99
CA ALA A 186 12.07 3.60 -17.38
C ALA A 186 12.65 2.37 -16.66
N ASP A 187 11.83 1.56 -15.99
CA ASP A 187 12.26 0.30 -15.37
C ASP A 187 12.66 -0.74 -16.43
N ALA A 188 11.87 -0.90 -17.49
CA ALA A 188 12.13 -1.86 -18.56
C ALA A 188 13.42 -1.53 -19.35
N THR A 189 13.74 -0.23 -19.50
CA THR A 189 14.95 0.24 -20.17
C THR A 189 16.14 0.40 -19.22
N GLY A 190 15.98 0.09 -17.92
CA GLY A 190 17.01 0.28 -16.89
C GLY A 190 17.28 1.75 -16.54
N SER A 191 16.58 2.69 -17.17
CA SER A 191 16.69 4.14 -16.96
C SER A 191 16.26 4.57 -15.56
N ALA A 192 15.30 3.88 -14.93
CA ALA A 192 14.82 4.21 -13.58
C ALA A 192 15.91 4.05 -12.50
N ARG A 193 16.78 3.03 -12.61
CA ARG A 193 17.95 2.88 -11.71
C ARG A 193 18.99 3.97 -11.94
N GLY A 194 19.19 4.38 -13.19
CA GLY A 194 20.07 5.50 -13.55
C GLY A 194 19.54 6.83 -13.01
N GLY A 195 18.25 7.11 -13.20
CA GLY A 195 17.59 8.33 -12.74
C GLY A 195 17.47 8.41 -11.22
N LEU A 196 17.26 7.29 -10.51
CA LEU A 196 17.30 7.27 -9.05
C LEU A 196 18.70 7.58 -8.53
N ALA A 197 19.75 6.98 -9.12
CA ALA A 197 21.14 7.27 -8.74
C ALA A 197 21.51 8.74 -8.98
N GLU A 198 21.08 9.30 -10.10
CA GLU A 198 21.29 10.71 -10.44
C GLU A 198 20.57 11.66 -9.48
N ARG A 199 19.32 11.33 -9.12
CA ARG A 199 18.52 12.12 -8.18
C ARG A 199 19.04 12.02 -6.75
N VAL A 200 19.57 10.85 -6.34
CA VAL A 200 20.28 10.69 -5.06
C VAL A 200 21.55 11.53 -5.06
N ALA A 201 22.37 11.49 -6.11
CA ALA A 201 23.58 12.33 -6.20
C ALA A 201 23.26 13.83 -6.15
N GLN A 202 22.15 14.25 -6.79
CA GLN A 202 21.69 15.63 -6.74
C GLN A 202 21.25 16.04 -5.33
N LEU A 203 20.48 15.19 -4.64
CA LEU A 203 20.06 15.43 -3.26
C LEU A 203 21.22 15.42 -2.28
N GLU A 204 22.22 14.55 -2.45
CA GLU A 204 23.44 14.53 -1.65
C GLU A 204 24.21 15.85 -1.80
N THR A 205 24.33 16.37 -3.02
CA THR A 205 24.96 17.67 -3.30
C THR A 205 24.19 18.83 -2.64
N GLU A 206 22.87 18.80 -2.70
CA GLU A 206 22.01 19.82 -2.09
C GLU A 206 22.11 19.78 -0.55
N VAL A 207 22.13 18.58 0.04
CA VAL A 207 22.32 18.40 1.49
C VAL A 207 23.68 18.93 1.94
N ASP A 208 24.74 18.68 1.19
CA ASP A 208 26.07 19.17 1.56
C ASP A 208 26.18 20.70 1.43
N THR A 209 25.51 21.28 0.43
CA THR A 209 25.39 22.74 0.29
C THR A 209 24.67 23.35 1.49
N LEU A 210 23.50 22.82 1.83
CA LEU A 210 22.71 23.29 2.97
C LEU A 210 23.44 23.12 4.31
N ARG A 211 24.19 22.02 4.48
CA ARG A 211 25.05 21.81 5.67
C ARG A 211 26.15 22.87 5.76
N GLY A 212 26.77 23.24 4.63
CA GLY A 212 27.76 24.31 4.57
C GLY A 212 27.17 25.66 4.94
N GLU A 213 26.01 26.01 4.38
CA GLU A 213 25.30 27.25 4.69
C GLU A 213 24.90 27.32 6.18
N LEU A 214 24.44 26.22 6.75
CA LEU A 214 24.05 26.13 8.15
C LEU A 214 25.25 26.25 9.09
N ALA A 215 26.41 25.70 8.71
CA ALA A 215 27.66 25.86 9.46
C ALA A 215 28.12 27.33 9.46
N ALA A 216 28.11 27.98 8.30
CA ALA A 216 28.45 29.40 8.17
C ALA A 216 27.48 30.31 8.95
N LEU A 217 26.19 29.98 8.95
CA LEU A 217 25.18 30.73 9.72
C LEU A 217 25.41 30.59 11.24
N ARG A 218 25.72 29.37 11.71
CA ARG A 218 26.07 29.12 13.12
C ARG A 218 27.30 29.91 13.54
N GLU A 219 28.36 29.91 12.73
CA GLU A 219 29.57 30.68 13.02
C GLU A 219 29.30 32.19 13.09
N ARG A 220 28.41 32.71 12.22
CA ARG A 220 27.99 34.12 12.25
C ARG A 220 27.16 34.46 13.49
N LEU A 221 26.33 33.56 13.98
CA LEU A 221 25.54 33.75 15.21
C LEU A 221 26.44 33.73 16.45
N GLU A 222 27.37 32.77 16.53
CA GLU A 222 28.38 32.70 17.59
C GLU A 222 29.27 33.95 17.61
N ALA A 223 29.69 34.44 16.45
CA ALA A 223 30.45 35.69 16.32
C ALA A 223 29.62 36.94 16.67
N ALA A 224 28.30 36.89 16.52
CA ALA A 224 27.37 37.96 16.90
C ALA A 224 26.96 37.91 18.38
N GLY A 225 27.36 36.88 19.13
CA GLY A 225 27.10 36.74 20.56
C GLY A 225 25.63 36.51 20.93
N VAL A 226 24.85 35.90 20.04
CA VAL A 226 23.47 35.43 20.29
C VAL A 226 23.43 33.92 20.35
#